data_AF-A0A523VFF8-F1
#
_entry.id   AF-A0A523VFF8-F1
#
_cell.length_a   1.000
_cell.length_b   1.000
_cell.length_c   1.000
_cell.angle_alpha   90.00
_cell.angle_beta   90.00
_cell.angle_gamma   90.00
#
_symmetry.space_group_name_H-M   'P 1'
#
loop_
_entity.id
_entity.type
_entity.pdbx_description
1 polymer ?
#
loop_
_entity_poly.entity_id
_entity_poly.type
_entity_poly.pdbx_seq_one_letter_code
_entity_poly.pdbx_strand_id
1 'polypeptide(L)' 'MKRWNRLLVVVVILLIVIFIGTFGYWFIEPISLLDALYMTVITISTVGFREVVPLSAAGKVFTIFLILFGVATVLNIV' A
#
# COMPACT_ATOMS: atom_id res chain seq x y z
N MET A 1 -24.14 12.30 6.84
CA MET A 1 -22.75 12.83 6.81
C MET A 1 -22.49 13.43 5.44
N LYS A 2 -22.21 14.74 5.34
CA LYS A 2 -22.04 15.47 4.07
C LYS A 2 -20.99 14.79 3.18
N ARG A 3 -21.23 14.72 1.85
CA ARG A 3 -20.34 14.05 0.86
C ARG A 3 -18.86 14.38 1.05
N TRP A 4 -18.54 15.62 1.43
CA TRP A 4 -17.19 16.10 1.73
C TRP A 4 -16.46 15.34 2.84
N ASN A 5 -17.16 14.90 3.89
CA ASN A 5 -16.52 14.17 5.00
C ASN A 5 -16.12 12.74 4.59
N ARG A 6 -16.81 12.14 3.62
CA ARG A 6 -16.47 10.79 3.14
C ARG A 6 -15.18 10.79 2.33
N LEU A 7 -14.99 11.79 1.46
CA LEU A 7 -13.78 11.94 0.67
C LEU A 7 -12.55 12.18 1.56
N LEU A 8 -12.67 13.01 2.59
CA LEU A 8 -11.58 13.25 3.54
C LEU A 8 -11.18 11.96 4.29
N VAL A 9 -12.16 11.17 4.75
CA VAL A 9 -11.87 9.89 5.41
C VAL A 9 -11.13 8.94 4.48
N VAL A 10 -11.54 8.83 3.22
CA VAL A 10 -10.87 8.01 2.20
C VAL A 10 -9.43 8.43 1.99
N VAL A 11 -9.17 9.73 1.80
CA VAL A 11 -7.82 10.25 1.57
C VAL A 11 -6.93 9.98 2.79
N VAL A 12 -7.45 10.16 4.00
CA VAL A 12 -6.70 9.87 5.24
C VAL A 12 -6.34 8.39 5.33
N ILE A 13 -7.29 7.48 5.07
CA ILE A 13 -6.97 6.04 5.15
C ILE A 13 -5.97 5.66 4.05
N LEU A 14 -6.09 6.20 2.84
CA LEU A 14 -5.15 5.95 1.76
C LEU A 14 -3.72 6.43 2.11
N LEU A 15 -3.58 7.59 2.74
CA LEU A 15 -2.30 8.08 3.25
C LEU A 15 -1.73 7.16 4.34
N ILE A 16 -2.57 6.65 5.24
CA ILE A 16 -2.16 5.69 6.27
C ILE A 16 -1.66 4.39 5.64
N VAL A 17 -2.37 3.85 4.64
CA VAL A 17 -1.97 2.63 3.93
C VAL A 17 -0.65 2.85 3.18
N ILE A 18 -0.48 3.99 2.50
CA ILE A 18 0.78 4.33 1.83
C ILE A 18 1.92 4.42 2.85
N PHE A 19 1.70 5.06 3.99
CA PHE A 19 2.70 5.17 5.04
C PHE A 19 3.11 3.79 5.58
N ILE A 20 2.14 2.97 5.99
CA ILE A 20 2.40 1.62 6.52
C ILE A 20 3.08 0.74 5.47
N GLY A 21 2.62 0.76 4.22
CA GLY A 21 3.21 0.02 3.12
C GLY A 21 4.67 0.42 2.87
N THR A 22 4.92 1.73 2.78
CA THR A 22 6.26 2.27 2.46
C THR A 22 7.26 1.93 3.54
N PHE A 23 6.91 2.19 4.81
CA PHE A 23 7.81 1.89 5.93
C PHE A 23 7.96 0.38 6.16
N GLY A 24 6.91 -0.41 5.92
CA GLY A 24 6.98 -1.87 6.02
C GLY A 24 7.95 -2.44 4.98
N TYR A 25 7.84 -2.05 3.72
CA TYR A 25 8.78 -2.49 2.69
C TYR A 25 10.20 -2.00 2.95
N TRP A 26 10.37 -0.74 3.34
CA TRP A 26 11.70 -0.18 3.63
C TRP A 26 12.39 -0.88 4.82
N PHE A 27 11.61 -1.37 5.80
CA PHE A 27 12.16 -2.09 6.95
C PHE A 27 12.43 -3.57 6.66
N ILE A 28 11.58 -4.21 5.85
CA ILE A 28 11.66 -5.65 5.56
C ILE A 28 12.65 -5.94 4.44
N GLU A 29 12.69 -5.08 3.42
CA GLU A 29 13.51 -5.26 2.23
C GLU A 29 14.64 -4.22 2.19
N PRO A 30 15.85 -4.61 1.75
CA PRO A 30 17.00 -3.70 1.66
C PRO A 30 16.90 -2.80 0.42
N ILE A 31 15.85 -1.99 0.35
CA ILE A 31 15.54 -1.09 -0.78
C ILE A 31 15.56 0.38 -0.37
N SER A 32 15.62 1.28 -1.36
CA SER A 32 15.49 2.71 -1.08
C SER A 32 14.07 3.06 -0.63
N LEU A 33 13.92 4.16 0.12
CA LEU A 33 12.59 4.64 0.53
C LEU A 33 11.70 4.97 -0.68
N LEU A 34 12.30 5.43 -1.77
CA LEU A 34 11.59 5.72 -3.01
C LEU A 34 11.06 4.44 -3.67
N ASP A 35 11.87 3.38 -3.70
CA ASP A 35 11.46 2.08 -4.23
C ASP A 35 10.38 1.44 -3.35
N ALA A 36 10.47 1.59 -2.03
CA ALA A 36 9.45 1.13 -1.09
C ALA A 36 8.11 1.86 -1.28
N LEU A 37 8.16 3.18 -1.51
CA LEU A 37 6.98 3.98 -1.84
C LEU A 37 6.39 3.53 -3.18
N TYR A 38 7.23 3.38 -4.20
CA TYR A 38 6.80 2.93 -5.52
C TYR A 38 6.15 1.55 -5.45
N MET A 39 6.77 0.60 -4.74
CA MET A 39 6.23 -0.75 -4.50
C MET A 39 4.87 -0.71 -3.80
N THR A 40 4.71 0.15 -2.80
CA THR A 40 3.44 0.36 -2.11
C THR A 40 2.37 0.85 -3.07
N VAL A 41 2.66 1.89 -3.84
CA VAL A 41 1.72 2.50 -4.79
C VAL A 41 1.29 1.51 -5.87
N ILE A 42 2.21 0.76 -6.49
CA ILE A 42 1.85 -0.23 -7.52
C ILE A 42 1.00 -1.38 -6.96
N THR A 43 1.20 -1.73 -5.69
CA THR A 43 0.46 -2.80 -4.99
C THR A 43 -0.99 -2.37 -4.73
N ILE A 44 -1.18 -1.21 -4.09
CA ILE A 44 -2.53 -0.74 -3.69
C ILE A 44 -3.34 -0.18 -4.86
N SER A 45 -2.66 0.30 -5.92
CA SER A 45 -3.32 0.75 -7.15
C SER A 45 -3.82 -0.41 -8.01
N THR A 46 -3.52 -1.66 -7.66
CA THR A 46 -3.85 -2.87 -8.43
C THR A 46 -3.28 -2.90 -9.84
N VAL A 47 -2.38 -1.98 -10.19
CA VAL A 47 -1.66 -1.99 -11.47
C VAL A 47 -0.81 -3.26 -11.55
N GLY A 48 -0.21 -3.69 -10.44
CA GLY A 48 0.42 -5.01 -10.35
C GLY A 48 1.61 -5.18 -11.30
N PHE A 49 2.52 -4.21 -11.36
CA PHE A 49 3.79 -4.38 -12.07
C PHE A 49 4.63 -5.51 -11.45
N ARG A 50 5.66 -5.97 -12.19
CA ARG A 50 6.73 -6.80 -11.58
C ARG A 50 7.31 -6.08 -10.37
N GLU A 51 7.61 -6.86 -9.33
CA GLU A 51 8.27 -6.37 -8.13
C GLU A 51 9.54 -5.58 -8.52
N VAL A 52 9.77 -4.43 -7.87
CA VAL A 52 10.96 -3.59 -8.10
C VAL A 52 12.24 -4.38 -7.81
N VAL A 53 12.16 -5.29 -6.84
CA VAL A 53 13.19 -6.25 -6.43
C VAL A 53 12.53 -7.57 -6.04
N PRO A 54 13.24 -8.70 -6.14
CA PRO A 54 12.72 -9.98 -5.69
C PRO A 54 12.45 -9.96 -4.17
N LEU A 55 11.19 -10.14 -3.79
CA LEU A 55 10.78 -10.12 -2.39
C LEU A 55 11.31 -11.34 -1.61
N SER A 56 11.76 -11.08 -0.38
CA SER A 56 12.01 -12.11 0.62
C SER A 56 10.71 -12.82 1.03
N ALA A 57 10.82 -13.93 1.78
CA ALA A 57 9.63 -14.61 2.32
C ALA A 57 8.82 -13.67 3.24
N ALA A 58 9.50 -12.85 4.05
CA ALA A 58 8.85 -11.86 4.91
C ALA A 58 8.16 -10.76 4.08
N GLY A 59 8.82 -10.28 3.03
CA GLY A 59 8.28 -9.30 2.10
C GLY A 59 7.01 -9.80 1.43
N LYS A 60 6.99 -11.05 0.96
CA LYS A 60 5.79 -11.67 0.37
C LYS A 60 4.62 -11.76 1.35
N VAL A 61 4.89 -12.20 2.58
CA VAL A 61 3.84 -12.26 3.63
C VAL A 61 3.30 -10.86 3.92
N PHE A 62 4.19 -9.87 4.02
CA PHE A 62 3.79 -8.48 4.20
C PHE A 62 2.94 -7.96 3.03
N THR A 63 3.35 -8.20 1.78
CA THR A 63 2.59 -7.82 0.59
C THR A 63 1.20 -8.46 0.57
N ILE A 64 1.08 -9.73 0.96
CA ILE A 64 -0.23 -10.41 1.06
C ILE A 64 -1.15 -9.65 2.03
N PHE A 65 -0.66 -9.33 3.24
CA PHE A 65 -1.45 -8.55 4.19
C PHE A 65 -1.76 -7.15 3.66
N LEU A 66 -0.79 -6.47 3.05
CA LEU A 66 -0.98 -5.15 2.47
C LEU A 66 -2.05 -5.14 1.37
N ILE A 67 -2.12 -6.19 0.54
CA ILE A 67 -3.17 -6.34 -0.47
C ILE A 67 -4.53 -6.57 0.20
N LEU A 68 -4.62 -7.51 1.14
CA LEU A 68 -5.88 -7.87 1.80
C LEU A 68 -6.50 -6.66 2.55
N PHE A 69 -5.68 -5.85 3.22
CA PHE A 69 -6.16 -4.70 3.99
C PHE A 69 -6.17 -3.40 3.17
N GLY A 70 -5.19 -3.19 2.28
CA GLY A 70 -5.07 -1.98 1.47
C GLY A 70 -6.11 -1.90 0.36
N VAL A 71 -6.35 -2.98 -0.38
CA VAL A 71 -7.33 -3.00 -1.49
C VAL A 71 -8.78 -2.94 -0.96
N ALA A 72 -9.06 -3.56 0.19
CA ALA A 72 -10.37 -3.47 0.84
C ALA A 72 -10.76 -2.02 1.23
N THR A 73 -9.76 -1.16 1.46
CA THR A 73 -9.98 0.26 1.73
C THR A 73 -10.47 1.00 0.48
N VAL A 74 -9.93 0.65 -0.68
CA VAL A 74 -10.30 1.27 -1.97
C VAL A 74 -11.68 0.78 -2.44
N LEU A 75 -12.00 -0.50 -2.20
CA LEU A 75 -13.28 -1.11 -2.58
C LEU A 75 -14.51 -0.53 -1.86
N ASN A 76 -14.37 -0.01 -0.64
CA ASN A 76 -15.47 0.65 0.09
C ASN A 76 -15.93 1.99 -0.53
N ILE A 77 -15.29 2.41 -1.63
CA ILE A 77 -15.53 3.68 -2.32
C ILE A 77 -16.39 3.49 -3.57
N VAL A 78 -16.45 2.27 -4.13
CA VAL A 78 -17.14 1.94 -5.38
C VAL A 78 -18.58 1.51 -5.12
#